data_AF-A0A0G0G523-F1
#
_entry.id   AF-A0A0G0G523-F1
#
_cell.length_a   1.000
_cell.length_b   1.000
_cell.length_c   1.000
_cell.angle_alpha   90.00
_cell.angle_beta   90.00
_cell.angle_gamma   90.00
#
_symmetry.space_group_name_H-M   'P 1'
#
loop_
_entity.id
_entity.type
_entity.pdbx_description
1 polymer ?
#
loop_
_entity_poly.entity_id
_entity_poly.type
_entity_poly.pdbx_seq_one_letter_code
_entity_poly.pdbx_strand_id
1 'polypeptide(L)' 'MREILIVKDPKVEKAKMEILAIRDEVALVGANDFEIPTLNTLVECLEKGECSIEYAIKEARNILLRKQDYH' A
#
# COMPACT_ATOMS: atom_id res chain seq x y z
N MET A 1 -20.05 28.71 2.11
CA MET A 1 -19.67 27.38 1.60
C MET A 1 -18.25 27.11 2.07
N ARG A 2 -18.04 26.19 3.01
CA ARG A 2 -16.67 25.81 3.41
C ARG A 2 -16.20 24.82 2.33
N GLU A 3 -15.26 25.26 1.50
CA GLU A 3 -14.49 24.35 0.67
C GLU A 3 -13.81 23.36 1.60
N ILE A 4 -14.29 22.11 1.57
CA ILE A 4 -13.60 20.98 2.16
C ILE A 4 -12.40 20.77 1.24
N LEU A 5 -11.33 21.53 1.48
CA LEU A 5 -10.00 21.09 1.11
C LEU A 5 -9.84 19.74 1.80
N ILE A 6 -10.08 18.66 1.06
CA ILE A 6 -9.63 17.33 1.43
C ILE A 6 -8.11 17.44 1.39
N VAL A 7 -7.53 17.94 2.48
CA VAL A 7 -6.09 17.96 2.68
C VAL A 7 -5.74 16.49 2.88
N LYS A 8 -5.57 15.76 1.77
CA LYS A 8 -5.00 14.43 1.82
C LYS A 8 -3.66 14.60 2.52
N ASP A 9 -3.51 13.97 3.68
CA ASP A 9 -2.29 14.06 4.45
C ASP A 9 -1.13 13.67 3.50
N PRO A 10 -0.15 14.56 3.26
CA PRO A 10 0.94 14.29 2.31
C PRO A 10 1.72 13.03 2.69
N LYS A 11 1.71 12.62 3.96
CA LYS A 11 2.31 11.36 4.41
C LYS A 11 1.49 10.16 3.95
N VAL A 12 0.15 10.25 3.98
CA VAL A 12 -0.75 9.19 3.49
C VAL A 12 -0.60 9.03 1.98
N GLU A 13 -0.54 10.13 1.22
CA GLU A 13 -0.36 10.06 -0.23
C GLU A 13 1.01 9.46 -0.61
N LYS A 14 2.06 9.83 0.13
CA LYS A 14 3.39 9.21 -0.05
C LYS A 14 3.38 7.72 0.26
N ALA A 15 2.75 7.31 1.36
CA ALA A 15 2.63 5.90 1.74
C ALA A 15 1.84 5.10 0.70
N LYS A 16 0.76 5.66 0.17
CA LYS A 16 -0.01 5.07 -0.92
C LYS A 16 0.84 4.86 -2.17
N MET A 17 1.60 5.88 -2.60
CA MET A 17 2.49 5.76 -3.76
C MET A 17 3.52 4.65 -3.56
N GLU A 18 4.06 4.50 -2.36
CA GLU A 18 5.01 3.43 -2.02
C GLU A 18 4.36 2.04 -2.13
N ILE A 19 3.15 1.86 -1.58
CA ILE A 19 2.44 0.58 -1.66
C ILE A 19 2.07 0.23 -3.11
N LEU A 20 1.70 1.23 -3.92
CA LEU A 20 1.42 1.03 -5.34
C LEU A 20 2.67 0.62 -6.12
N ALA A 21 3.84 1.21 -5.83
CA ALA A 21 5.10 0.80 -6.42
C ALA A 21 5.43 -0.66 -6.07
N ILE A 22 5.24 -1.06 -4.81
CA ILE A 22 5.41 -2.45 -4.37
C ILE A 22 4.45 -3.39 -5.10
N ARG A 23 3.19 -2.99 -5.26
CA ARG A 23 2.18 -3.77 -5.99
C ARG A 23 2.60 -4.02 -7.43
N ASP A 24 3.13 -3.00 -8.10
CA ASP A 24 3.58 -3.12 -9.48
C ASP A 24 4.82 -4.05 -9.56
N GLU A 25 5.75 -3.98 -8.59
CA GLU A 25 6.89 -4.92 -8.50
C GLU A 25 6.44 -6.37 -8.26
N VAL A 26 5.51 -6.59 -7.32
CA VAL A 26 4.94 -7.92 -7.03
C VAL A 26 4.20 -8.49 -8.26
N ALA A 27 3.50 -7.64 -9.01
CA ALA A 27 2.86 -8.05 -10.26
C ALA A 27 3.88 -8.46 -11.33
N LEU A 28 5.04 -7.80 -11.40
CA LEU A 28 6.11 -8.14 -12.35
C LEU A 28 6.81 -9.47 -12.00
N VAL A 29 7.00 -9.76 -10.71
CA VAL A 29 7.65 -11.00 -10.24
C VAL A 29 6.70 -12.21 -10.29
N GLY A 30 5.39 -11.96 -10.36
CA GLY A 30 4.36 -13.00 -10.37
C GLY A 30 3.63 -13.05 -9.04
N ALA A 31 2.56 -12.27 -8.95
CA ALA A 31 1.70 -12.24 -7.78
C ALA A 31 0.85 -13.52 -7.66
N ASN A 32 0.58 -13.93 -6.43
CA ASN A 32 -0.46 -14.91 -6.15
C ASN A 32 -1.83 -14.22 -6.03
N ASP A 33 -2.87 -15.05 -5.91
CA ASP A 33 -4.27 -14.59 -5.86
C ASP A 33 -4.61 -13.68 -4.67
N PHE A 34 -3.72 -13.56 -3.67
CA PHE A 34 -3.97 -12.84 -2.42
C PHE A 34 -3.14 -11.57 -2.26
N GLU A 35 -1.98 -11.47 -2.90
CA GLU A 35 -1.03 -10.37 -2.68
C GLU A 35 -1.51 -9.05 -3.26
N ILE A 36 -1.98 -9.04 -4.52
CA ILE A 36 -2.51 -7.83 -5.14
C ILE A 36 -3.77 -7.33 -4.39
N PRO A 37 -4.76 -8.20 -4.07
CA PRO A 37 -5.88 -7.80 -3.21
C PRO A 37 -5.42 -7.24 -1.85
N THR A 38 -4.44 -7.86 -1.20
CA THR A 38 -3.96 -7.41 0.11
C THR A 38 -3.32 -6.03 0.02
N LEU A 39 -2.49 -5.77 -1.00
CA LEU A 39 -1.88 -4.45 -1.23
C LEU A 39 -2.93 -3.39 -1.53
N ASN A 40 -3.98 -3.72 -2.29
CA ASN A 40 -5.11 -2.81 -2.52
C ASN A 40 -5.87 -2.50 -1.22
N THR A 41 -6.12 -3.51 -0.37
CA THR A 41 -6.74 -3.32 0.95
C THR A 41 -5.91 -2.40 1.85
N LEU A 42 -4.58 -2.51 1.83
CA LEU A 42 -3.70 -1.60 2.59
C LEU A 42 -3.82 -0.15 2.12
N VAL A 43 -3.95 0.08 0.80
CA VAL A 43 -4.19 1.42 0.24
C VAL A 43 -5.54 1.96 0.70
N GLU A 44 -6.62 1.18 0.58
CA GLU A 44 -7.94 1.60 1.04
C GLU A 44 -7.97 1.90 2.54
N CYS A 45 -7.30 1.07 3.32
CA CYS A 45 -7.17 1.22 4.77
C CYS A 45 -6.47 2.54 5.15
N LEU A 46 -5.42 2.94 4.40
CA LEU A 46 -4.77 4.24 4.56
C LEU A 46 -5.69 5.41 4.19
N GLU A 47 -6.44 5.29 3.09
CA GLU A 47 -7.35 6.35 2.64
C GLU A 47 -8.54 6.54 3.59
N LYS A 48 -9.01 5.46 4.22
CA LYS A 48 -10.06 5.48 5.24
C LYS A 48 -9.54 5.86 6.63
N GLY A 49 -8.22 5.87 6.84
CA GLY A 49 -7.60 6.10 8.15
C GLY A 49 -7.82 4.96 9.14
N GLU A 50 -8.06 3.74 8.65
CA GLU A 50 -8.34 2.54 9.45
C GLU A 50 -7.06 1.84 9.94
N CYS A 51 -5.90 2.19 9.37
CA CYS A 51 -4.59 1.71 9.81
C CYS A 51 -3.54 2.83 9.81
N SER A 52 -2.45 2.59 10.54
CA SER A 52 -1.31 3.50 10.55
C SER A 52 -0.47 3.36 9.29
N ILE A 53 0.17 4.47 8.91
CA ILE A 53 1.13 4.54 7.79
C ILE A 53 2.25 3.51 7.95
N GLU A 54 2.83 3.42 9.16
CA GLU A 54 3.93 2.51 9.45
C GLU A 54 3.51 1.04 9.26
N TYR A 55 2.30 0.69 9.72
CA TYR A 55 1.78 -0.66 9.56
C TYR A 55 1.59 -1.00 8.08
N ALA A 56 0.93 -0.13 7.32
CA ALA A 56 0.63 -0.39 5.91
C ALA A 56 1.90 -0.54 5.06
N ILE A 57 2.90 0.32 5.27
CA ILE A 57 4.19 0.24 4.57
C ILE A 57 4.93 -1.05 4.97
N LYS A 58 4.96 -1.38 6.27
CA LYS A 58 5.64 -2.57 6.77
C LYS A 58 5.05 -3.85 6.16
N GLU A 59 3.72 -3.98 6.14
CA GLU A 59 3.05 -5.14 5.57
C GLU A 59 3.26 -5.24 4.05
N ALA A 60 3.19 -4.13 3.33
CA ALA A 60 3.49 -4.12 1.89
C ALA A 60 4.93 -4.59 1.61
N ARG A 61 5.91 -4.09 2.37
CA ARG A 61 7.31 -4.50 2.24
C ARG A 61 7.52 -5.98 2.61
N ASN A 62 6.80 -6.49 3.61
CA ASN A 62 6.87 -7.92 3.96
C ASN A 62 6.38 -8.81 2.81
N ILE A 63 5.34 -8.39 2.08
CA ILE A 63 4.84 -9.12 0.91
C ILE A 63 5.93 -9.18 -0.16
N LEU A 64 6.58 -8.05 -0.46
CA LEU A 64 7.67 -8.00 -1.42
C LEU A 64 8.88 -8.83 -0.98
N LEU A 65 9.28 -8.74 0.30
CA LEU A 65 10.40 -9.50 0.83
C LEU A 65 10.18 -11.01 0.66
N ARG A 66 8.97 -11.51 0.99
CA ARG A 66 8.63 -12.93 0.82
C ARG A 66 8.70 -13.40 -0.63
N LYS A 67 8.56 -12.49 -1.60
CA LYS A 67 8.79 -12.80 -3.03
C LYS A 67 10.27 -12.90 -3.35
N GLN A 68 11.07 -11.98 -2.84
CA GLN A 68 12.50 -11.96 -3.06
C GLN A 68 13.19 -13.14 -2.35
N ASP A 69 12.67 -13.60 -1.21
CA ASP A 69 13.15 -14.77 -0.47
C ASP A 69 12.72 -16.11 -1.11
N TYR A 70 11.77 -16.11 -2.06
CA TYR A 70 11.36 -17.32 -2.80
C TYR A 70 12.32 -17.64 -3.97
N HIS A 71 13.52 -17.05 -3.96
CA HIS A 71 14.63 -17.30 -4.88
C HIS A 71 15.82 -17.94 -4.16
#